data_AF-V2Y912-F1
#
_entry.id   AF-V2Y912-F1
#
_cell.length_a   1.000
_cell.length_b   1.000
_cell.length_c   1.000
_cell.angle_alpha   90.00
_cell.angle_beta   90.00
_cell.angle_gamma   90.00
#
_symmetry.space_group_name_H-M   'P 1'
#
loop_
_entity.id
_entity.type
_entity.pdbx_description
1 polymer ?
#
loop_
_entity_poly.entity_id
_entity_poly.type
_entity_poly.pdbx_seq_one_letter_code
_entity_poly.pdbx_strand_id
1 'polypeptide(L)'
;MNTSPALAQKSYEIINSKASSNIAIQGLSGILGFPFTLLADGAVIFTHYGTMLNEIRSLYGRTPVSESVVSTIVKGISSELIFDVVADKVLGNVPLIGVYFNAICAKTMTWRLGILFTMLSARGEAIDDNTVADTTKLIRMVFPQTDAFKFQQPTYPTFEKLVTSVTGNSMEQFNRKISKALDAFDD
;
A
#
# COMPACT_ATOMS: atom_id res chain seq x y z
N MET A 1 -0.41 18.10 -20.71
CA MET A 1 0.35 17.40 -19.64
C MET A 1 -0.50 17.44 -18.38
N ASN A 2 -0.81 16.30 -17.76
CA ASN A 2 -1.55 16.29 -16.50
C ASN A 2 -0.63 16.81 -15.38
N THR A 3 -1.13 17.71 -14.55
CA THR A 3 -0.38 18.24 -13.41
C THR A 3 -0.28 17.17 -12.30
N SER A 4 0.80 17.21 -11.51
CA SER A 4 1.03 16.25 -10.41
C SER A 4 -0.18 16.13 -9.44
N PRO A 5 -0.87 17.23 -9.05
CA PRO A 5 -2.12 17.17 -8.28
C PRO A 5 -3.25 16.35 -8.93
N ALA A 6 -3.46 16.52 -10.23
CA ALA A 6 -4.52 15.80 -10.95
C ALA A 6 -4.24 14.30 -11.07
N LEU A 7 -2.96 13.91 -11.22
CA LEU A 7 -2.55 12.51 -11.21
C LEU A 7 -2.66 11.89 -9.81
N ALA A 8 -2.33 12.66 -8.77
CA ALA A 8 -2.53 12.26 -7.38
C ALA A 8 -4.02 12.02 -7.09
N GLN A 9 -4.91 12.95 -7.46
CA GLN A 9 -6.36 12.80 -7.27
C GLN A 9 -6.88 11.50 -7.91
N LYS A 10 -6.54 11.24 -9.17
CA LYS A 10 -6.96 10.00 -9.85
C LYS A 10 -6.41 8.74 -9.20
N SER A 11 -5.17 8.79 -8.72
CA SER A 11 -4.57 7.67 -8.00
C SER A 11 -5.32 7.39 -6.70
N TYR A 12 -5.65 8.45 -5.94
CA TYR A 12 -6.45 8.36 -4.72
C TYR A 12 -7.83 7.72 -4.97
N GLU A 13 -8.50 8.12 -6.05
CA GLU A 13 -9.79 7.55 -6.48
C GLU A 13 -9.71 6.07 -6.84
N ILE A 14 -8.66 5.65 -7.57
CA ILE A 14 -8.41 4.24 -7.90
C ILE A 14 -8.27 3.42 -6.61
N ILE A 15 -7.45 3.90 -5.67
CA ILE A 15 -7.20 3.21 -4.40
C ILE A 15 -8.50 3.09 -3.60
N ASN A 16 -9.24 4.19 -3.48
CA ASN A 16 -10.51 4.23 -2.76
C ASN A 16 -11.55 3.26 -3.37
N SER A 17 -11.64 3.21 -4.70
CA SER A 17 -12.51 2.30 -5.43
C SER A 17 -12.14 0.83 -5.16
N LYS A 18 -10.85 0.48 -5.24
CA LYS A 18 -10.37 -0.88 -4.97
C LYS A 18 -10.58 -1.27 -3.50
N ALA A 19 -10.30 -0.38 -2.56
CA ALA A 19 -10.48 -0.61 -1.12
C ALA A 19 -11.97 -0.76 -0.72
N SER A 20 -12.88 -0.15 -1.48
CA SER A 20 -14.32 -0.22 -1.24
C SER A 20 -15.01 -1.36 -2.00
N SER A 21 -14.28 -2.08 -2.85
CA SER A 21 -14.85 -3.18 -3.64
C SER A 21 -15.16 -4.39 -2.76
N ASN A 22 -16.45 -4.74 -2.68
CA ASN A 22 -16.93 -5.91 -1.95
C ASN A 22 -16.29 -7.23 -2.44
N ILE A 23 -15.86 -7.30 -3.70
CA ILE A 23 -15.22 -8.49 -4.26
C ILE A 23 -13.81 -8.68 -3.70
N ALA A 24 -13.05 -7.60 -3.56
CA ALA A 24 -11.73 -7.65 -2.93
C ALA A 24 -11.85 -8.02 -1.45
N ILE A 25 -12.82 -7.42 -0.75
CA ILE A 25 -13.08 -7.70 0.67
C ILE A 25 -13.56 -9.14 0.88
N GLN A 26 -14.49 -9.64 0.06
CA GLN A 26 -15.01 -11.01 0.18
C GLN A 26 -13.99 -12.07 -0.25
N GLY A 27 -13.26 -11.82 -1.35
CA GLY A 27 -12.19 -12.69 -1.83
C GLY A 27 -11.05 -12.82 -0.82
N LEU A 28 -10.67 -11.73 -0.15
CA LEU A 28 -9.66 -11.72 0.90
C LEU A 28 -10.20 -12.26 2.24
N SER A 29 -11.47 -12.01 2.59
CA SER A 29 -12.08 -12.53 3.82
C SER A 29 -12.38 -14.03 3.78
N GLY A 30 -12.57 -14.60 2.59
CA GLY A 30 -12.78 -16.03 2.37
C GLY A 30 -11.50 -16.87 2.53
N ILE A 31 -10.33 -16.22 2.51
CA ILE A 31 -9.05 -16.83 2.81
C ILE A 31 -8.89 -16.87 4.33
N LEU A 32 -9.18 -18.02 4.94
CA LEU A 32 -8.81 -18.29 6.33
C LEU A 32 -7.32 -17.95 6.53
N GLY A 33 -7.04 -16.99 7.41
CA GLY A 33 -5.67 -16.57 7.71
C GLY A 33 -5.14 -15.37 6.92
N PHE A 34 -5.97 -14.63 6.17
CA PHE A 34 -5.57 -13.30 5.68
C PHE A 34 -5.18 -12.39 6.87
N PRO A 35 -4.04 -11.67 6.85
CA PRO A 35 -3.04 -11.48 5.79
C PRO A 35 -1.88 -12.48 5.74
N PHE A 36 -1.79 -13.43 6.66
CA PHE A 36 -0.70 -14.43 6.70
C PHE A 36 -0.63 -15.27 5.42
N THR A 37 -1.76 -15.64 4.84
CA THR A 37 -1.83 -16.38 3.56
C THR A 37 -1.38 -15.52 2.37
N LEU A 38 -1.57 -14.19 2.44
CA LEU A 38 -1.14 -13.28 1.38
C LEU A 38 0.38 -13.10 1.32
N LEU A 39 1.05 -13.20 2.47
CA LEU A 39 2.52 -13.14 2.56
C LEU A 39 3.19 -14.44 2.11
N ALA A 40 2.47 -15.55 2.18
CA ALA A 40 2.93 -16.85 1.70
C ALA A 40 2.83 -17.00 0.17
N ASP A 41 2.00 -16.19 -0.50
CA ASP A 41 1.71 -16.32 -1.93
C ASP A 41 1.71 -14.97 -2.67
N GLY A 42 2.85 -14.66 -3.31
CA GLY A 42 3.01 -13.46 -4.15
C GLY A 42 2.05 -13.40 -5.34
N ALA A 43 1.54 -14.55 -5.81
CA ALA A 43 0.59 -14.62 -6.92
C ALA A 43 -0.78 -14.08 -6.51
N VAL A 44 -1.19 -14.28 -5.25
CA VAL A 44 -2.46 -13.73 -4.72
C VAL A 44 -2.39 -12.20 -4.61
N ILE A 45 -1.24 -11.65 -4.20
CA ILE A 45 -1.03 -10.20 -4.19
C ILE A 45 -1.04 -9.63 -5.61
N PHE A 46 -0.37 -10.29 -6.55
CA PHE A 46 -0.42 -9.84 -7.94
C PHE A 46 -1.83 -9.90 -8.53
N THR A 47 -2.58 -10.96 -8.26
CA THR A 47 -3.96 -11.13 -8.77
C THR A 47 -4.89 -10.02 -8.26
N HIS A 48 -4.75 -9.61 -7.00
CA HIS A 48 -5.61 -8.56 -6.42
C HIS A 48 -5.10 -7.14 -6.63
N TYR A 49 -3.80 -6.92 -6.47
CA TYR A 49 -3.19 -5.58 -6.45
C TYR A 49 -2.37 -5.23 -7.69
N GLY A 50 -2.01 -6.22 -8.52
CA GLY A 50 -1.30 -5.99 -9.78
C GLY A 50 -2.11 -5.15 -10.77
N THR A 51 -3.44 -5.31 -10.80
CA THR A 51 -4.33 -4.45 -11.59
C THR A 51 -4.27 -3.00 -11.12
N MET A 52 -4.37 -2.77 -9.80
CA MET A 52 -4.24 -1.43 -9.20
C MET A 52 -2.88 -0.80 -9.49
N LEU A 53 -1.79 -1.56 -9.37
CA LEU A 53 -0.45 -1.09 -9.70
C LEU A 53 -0.35 -0.65 -11.16
N ASN A 54 -0.81 -1.48 -12.09
CA ASN A 54 -0.70 -1.18 -13.52
C ASN A 54 -1.64 -0.05 -13.96
N GLU A 55 -2.83 0.08 -13.35
CA GLU A 55 -3.71 1.24 -13.53
C GLU A 55 -3.03 2.54 -13.08
N ILE A 56 -2.42 2.55 -11.88
CA ILE A 56 -1.68 3.71 -11.37
C ILE A 56 -0.46 4.01 -12.23
N ARG A 57 0.34 3.01 -12.61
CA ARG A 57 1.51 3.18 -13.50
C ARG A 57 1.12 3.81 -14.83
N SER A 58 0.00 3.38 -15.41
CA SER A 58 -0.54 3.95 -16.65
C SER A 58 -0.87 5.45 -16.52
N LEU A 59 -1.41 5.89 -15.37
CA LEU A 59 -1.68 7.32 -15.13
C LEU A 59 -0.42 8.19 -15.22
N TYR A 60 0.74 7.65 -14.80
CA TYR A 60 2.03 8.34 -14.84
C TYR A 60 2.84 8.03 -16.12
N GLY A 61 2.25 7.35 -17.11
CA GLY A 61 2.92 6.98 -18.35
C GLY A 61 4.05 5.96 -18.17
N ARG A 62 3.93 5.06 -17.18
CA ARG A 62 4.91 4.02 -16.86
C ARG A 62 4.52 2.68 -17.47
N THR A 63 5.51 1.83 -17.74
CA THR A 63 5.28 0.50 -18.33
C THR A 63 4.61 -0.42 -17.32
N PRO A 64 3.58 -1.21 -17.69
CA PRO A 64 3.03 -2.24 -16.83
C PRO A 64 4.10 -3.21 -16.34
N VAL A 65 3.96 -3.69 -15.10
CA VAL A 65 4.88 -4.66 -14.50
C VAL A 65 4.26 -6.06 -14.42
N SER A 66 5.12 -7.06 -14.45
CA SER A 66 4.78 -8.47 -14.27
C SER A 66 4.69 -8.87 -12.79
N GLU A 67 4.16 -10.06 -12.56
CA GLU A 67 4.04 -10.71 -11.25
C GLU A 67 5.37 -10.77 -10.47
N SER A 68 6.48 -11.00 -11.17
CA SER A 68 7.82 -11.07 -10.57
C SER A 68 8.21 -9.79 -9.84
N VAL A 69 7.89 -8.62 -10.40
CA VAL A 69 8.19 -7.31 -9.78
C VAL A 69 7.30 -7.07 -8.57
N VAL A 70 6.03 -7.48 -8.63
CA VAL A 70 5.11 -7.35 -7.51
C VAL A 70 5.51 -8.24 -6.36
N SER A 71 5.93 -9.47 -6.63
CA SER A 71 6.45 -10.38 -5.59
C SER A 71 7.65 -9.80 -4.84
N THR A 72 8.49 -9.02 -5.52
CA THR A 72 9.61 -8.30 -4.89
C THR A 72 9.13 -7.17 -3.98
N ILE A 73 8.13 -6.39 -4.42
CA ILE A 73 7.49 -5.38 -3.59
C ILE A 73 6.91 -6.02 -2.33
N VAL A 74 6.23 -7.17 -2.47
CA VAL A 74 5.64 -7.94 -1.37
C VAL A 74 6.68 -8.37 -0.34
N LYS A 75 7.81 -8.91 -0.79
CA LYS A 75 8.90 -9.30 0.11
C LYS A 75 9.38 -8.10 0.93
N GLY A 76 9.57 -6.95 0.29
CA GLY A 76 10.04 -5.72 0.94
C GLY A 76 9.07 -5.13 1.97
N ILE A 77 7.78 -5.47 1.91
CA ILE A 77 6.76 -4.98 2.86
C ILE A 77 6.28 -6.02 3.86
N SER A 78 6.73 -7.27 3.74
CA SER A 78 6.19 -8.42 4.49
C SER A 78 6.32 -8.28 6.02
N SER A 79 7.46 -7.80 6.53
CA SER A 79 7.67 -7.55 7.96
C SER A 79 6.78 -6.42 8.50
N GLU A 80 6.56 -5.39 7.68
CA GLU A 80 5.78 -4.20 8.02
C GLU A 80 4.26 -4.45 7.99
N LEU A 81 3.80 -5.40 7.16
CA LEU A 81 2.39 -5.78 7.07
C LEU A 81 1.90 -6.66 8.24
N ILE A 82 2.81 -7.40 8.90
CA ILE A 82 2.48 -8.33 9.99
C ILE A 82 2.21 -7.61 11.32
N PHE A 83 2.88 -6.47 11.55
CA PHE A 83 2.90 -5.85 12.87
C PHE A 83 1.52 -5.29 13.30
N ASP A 84 0.69 -4.84 12.35
CA ASP A 84 -0.68 -4.39 12.63
C ASP A 84 -1.64 -5.55 12.92
N VAL A 85 -1.26 -6.78 12.57
CA VAL A 85 -2.15 -7.95 12.54
C VAL A 85 -1.92 -8.88 13.73
N VAL A 86 -0.71 -8.89 14.28
CA VAL A 86 -0.33 -9.84 15.33
C VAL A 86 -0.75 -9.37 16.73
N ALA A 87 -1.09 -8.10 16.92
CA ALA A 87 -1.54 -7.60 18.23
C ALA A 87 -2.84 -8.28 18.73
N ASP A 88 -3.64 -8.90 17.85
CA ASP A 88 -4.95 -9.46 18.18
C ASP A 88 -5.13 -10.96 17.87
N LYS A 89 -4.06 -11.76 17.96
CA LYS A 89 -4.20 -13.24 18.00
C LYS A 89 -5.07 -13.76 19.16
N VAL A 90 -5.49 -12.90 20.09
CA VAL A 90 -6.41 -13.23 21.19
C VAL A 90 -7.88 -13.24 20.75
N LEU A 91 -8.25 -12.61 19.64
CA LEU A 91 -9.65 -12.45 19.19
C LEU A 91 -10.12 -13.44 18.12
N GLY A 92 -9.22 -14.25 17.56
CA GLY A 92 -9.47 -15.19 16.46
C GLY A 92 -10.44 -16.34 16.76
N ASN A 93 -10.93 -16.48 18.00
CA ASN A 93 -11.87 -17.55 18.38
C ASN A 93 -13.35 -17.24 18.08
N VAL A 94 -13.69 -16.06 17.54
CA VAL A 94 -15.07 -15.69 17.18
C VAL A 94 -15.21 -15.44 15.67
N PRO A 95 -15.89 -16.33 14.91
CA PRO A 95 -15.96 -16.28 13.44
C PRO A 95 -16.46 -14.97 12.84
N LEU A 96 -17.40 -14.28 13.50
CA LEU A 96 -17.95 -13.00 13.03
C LEU A 96 -16.94 -11.85 13.13
N ILE A 97 -16.11 -11.85 14.17
CA ILE A 97 -15.08 -10.84 14.41
C ILE A 97 -13.97 -10.97 13.36
N GLY A 98 -13.64 -12.21 12.99
CA GLY A 98 -12.63 -12.50 11.96
C GLY A 98 -12.93 -11.89 10.58
N VAL A 99 -14.19 -11.95 10.12
CA VAL A 99 -14.57 -11.38 8.80
C VAL A 99 -14.43 -9.85 8.80
N TYR A 100 -14.88 -9.20 9.88
CA TYR A 100 -14.81 -7.74 10.01
C TYR A 100 -13.35 -7.25 10.11
N PHE A 101 -12.54 -7.93 10.90
CA PHE A 101 -11.11 -7.68 11.02
C PHE A 101 -10.38 -7.88 9.68
N ASN A 102 -10.66 -8.97 8.96
CA ASN A 102 -10.07 -9.23 7.65
C ASN A 102 -10.44 -8.14 6.63
N ALA A 103 -11.67 -7.62 6.68
CA ALA A 103 -12.09 -6.51 5.83
C ALA A 103 -11.33 -5.22 6.13
N ILE A 104 -11.08 -4.90 7.40
CA ILE A 104 -10.27 -3.75 7.81
C ILE A 104 -8.83 -3.92 7.35
N CYS A 105 -8.23 -5.08 7.60
CA CYS A 105 -6.88 -5.41 7.14
C CYS A 105 -6.76 -5.28 5.62
N ALA A 106 -7.76 -5.74 4.86
CA ALA A 106 -7.77 -5.67 3.41
C ALA A 106 -7.81 -4.22 2.93
N LYS A 107 -8.63 -3.37 3.57
CA LYS A 107 -8.68 -1.93 3.29
C LYS A 107 -7.36 -1.25 3.60
N THR A 108 -6.81 -1.48 4.80
CA THR A 108 -5.51 -0.95 5.21
C THR A 108 -4.41 -1.32 4.23
N MET A 109 -4.33 -2.59 3.84
CA MET A 109 -3.34 -3.08 2.89
C MET A 109 -3.52 -2.45 1.51
N THR A 110 -4.75 -2.37 1.02
CA THR A 110 -5.07 -1.73 -0.27
C THR A 110 -4.61 -0.28 -0.30
N TRP A 111 -4.87 0.47 0.78
CA TRP A 111 -4.42 1.85 0.90
C TRP A 111 -2.90 1.97 0.96
N ARG A 112 -2.22 1.16 1.76
CA ARG A 112 -0.75 1.20 1.86
C ARG A 112 -0.06 0.88 0.54
N LEU A 113 -0.49 -0.21 -0.11
CA LEU A 113 0.01 -0.59 -1.42
C LEU A 113 -0.30 0.47 -2.46
N GLY A 114 -1.52 1.00 -2.46
CA GLY A 114 -1.94 2.07 -3.36
C GLY A 114 -1.06 3.32 -3.25
N ILE A 115 -0.78 3.76 -2.02
CA ILE A 115 0.09 4.92 -1.76
C ILE A 115 1.51 4.62 -2.24
N LEU A 116 2.06 3.46 -1.91
CA LEU A 116 3.38 3.02 -2.37
C LEU A 116 3.46 3.02 -3.90
N PHE A 117 2.51 2.39 -4.59
CA PHE A 117 2.45 2.32 -6.05
C PHE A 117 2.37 3.72 -6.67
N THR A 118 1.61 4.62 -6.05
CA THR A 118 1.52 6.02 -6.50
C THR A 118 2.86 6.73 -6.36
N MET A 119 3.52 6.64 -5.20
CA MET A 119 4.81 7.29 -4.96
C MET A 119 5.90 6.77 -5.91
N LEU A 120 5.97 5.45 -6.11
CA LEU A 120 6.92 4.83 -7.04
C LEU A 120 6.67 5.29 -8.48
N SER A 121 5.41 5.30 -8.92
CA SER A 121 5.03 5.69 -10.29
C SER A 121 5.25 7.19 -10.55
N ALA A 122 4.95 8.03 -9.56
CA ALA A 122 5.19 9.46 -9.59
C ALA A 122 6.69 9.79 -9.67
N ARG A 123 7.52 9.00 -8.98
CA ARG A 123 8.98 9.14 -9.02
C ARG A 123 9.57 8.72 -10.36
N GLY A 124 9.23 7.54 -10.89
CA GLY A 124 9.86 7.06 -12.13
C GLY A 124 9.53 5.62 -12.52
N GLU A 125 10.24 5.13 -13.53
CA GLU A 125 10.04 3.78 -14.08
C GLU A 125 10.57 2.68 -13.15
N ALA A 126 11.78 2.88 -12.63
CA ALA A 126 12.52 1.88 -11.86
C ALA A 126 11.88 1.58 -10.50
N ILE A 127 11.92 0.34 -10.05
CA ILE A 127 11.48 -0.08 -8.71
C ILE A 127 12.69 -0.75 -8.05
N ASP A 128 13.01 -0.35 -6.82
CA ASP A 128 14.15 -0.84 -6.04
C ASP A 128 13.65 -1.33 -4.68
N ASP A 129 14.19 -2.45 -4.21
CA ASP A 129 13.68 -3.22 -3.07
C ASP A 129 13.86 -2.48 -1.74
N ASN A 130 15.04 -1.89 -1.53
CA ASN A 130 15.33 -1.11 -0.32
C ASN A 130 14.43 0.13 -0.26
N THR A 131 14.24 0.76 -1.42
CA THR A 131 13.36 1.91 -1.58
C THR A 131 11.91 1.57 -1.24
N VAL A 132 11.44 0.37 -1.61
CA VAL A 132 10.10 -0.12 -1.27
C VAL A 132 9.93 -0.24 0.24
N ALA A 133 10.85 -0.90 0.93
CA ALA A 133 10.77 -1.14 2.37
C ALA A 133 10.69 0.17 3.16
N ASP A 134 11.62 1.10 2.91
CA ASP A 134 11.67 2.41 3.60
C ASP A 134 10.43 3.25 3.29
N THR A 135 9.96 3.24 2.03
CA THR A 135 8.75 3.97 1.66
C THR A 135 7.53 3.40 2.37
N THR A 136 7.43 2.08 2.51
CA THR A 136 6.36 1.45 3.26
C THR A 136 6.42 1.77 4.76
N LYS A 137 7.61 1.76 5.38
CA LYS A 137 7.80 2.24 6.76
C LYS A 137 7.27 3.67 6.89
N LEU A 138 7.65 4.58 5.99
CA LEU A 138 7.20 5.97 6.02
C LEU A 138 5.67 6.09 5.91
N ILE A 139 5.04 5.35 4.99
CA ILE A 139 3.59 5.35 4.80
C ILE A 139 2.87 4.93 6.10
N ARG A 140 3.40 3.95 6.84
CA ARG A 140 2.82 3.54 8.13
C ARG A 140 2.88 4.65 9.17
N MET A 141 4.00 5.38 9.22
CA MET A 141 4.18 6.49 10.16
C MET A 141 3.28 7.68 9.81
N VAL A 142 3.08 7.97 8.52
CA VAL A 142 2.22 9.08 8.06
C VAL A 142 0.73 8.75 8.16
N PHE A 143 0.36 7.49 7.94
CA PHE A 143 -1.03 7.01 7.98
C PHE A 143 -1.17 5.84 8.97
N PRO A 144 -1.03 6.10 10.28
CA PRO A 144 -1.09 5.06 11.29
C PRO A 144 -2.50 4.44 11.35
N GLN A 145 -2.56 3.13 11.57
CA GLN A 145 -3.79 2.41 11.90
C GLN A 145 -3.65 1.88 13.32
N THR A 146 -4.14 2.64 14.29
CA THR A 146 -3.97 2.31 15.72
C THR A 146 -5.13 1.50 16.29
N ASP A 147 -6.22 1.33 15.53
CA ASP A 147 -7.44 0.65 15.95
C ASP A 147 -7.75 -0.54 15.02
N ALA A 148 -7.65 -1.75 15.55
CA ALA A 148 -7.91 -3.00 14.84
C ALA A 148 -9.38 -3.13 14.37
N PHE A 149 -10.30 -2.36 14.98
CA PHE A 149 -11.73 -2.40 14.70
C PHE A 149 -12.22 -1.20 13.90
N LYS A 150 -11.34 -0.25 13.56
CA LYS A 150 -11.73 0.93 12.80
C LYS A 150 -10.70 1.29 11.77
N PHE A 151 -11.05 1.09 10.50
CA PHE A 151 -10.28 1.60 9.39
C PHE A 151 -10.30 3.14 9.37
N GLN A 152 -9.11 3.75 9.36
CA GLN A 152 -8.93 5.18 9.17
C GLN A 152 -8.46 5.47 7.75
N GLN A 153 -9.31 6.05 6.93
CA GLN A 153 -8.94 6.37 5.55
C GLN A 153 -7.86 7.47 5.50
N PRO A 154 -6.77 7.28 4.74
CA PRO A 154 -5.80 8.34 4.45
C PRO A 154 -6.50 9.59 3.90
N THR A 155 -6.22 10.78 4.45
CA THR A 155 -6.83 12.01 3.95
C THR A 155 -6.18 12.44 2.63
N TYR A 156 -6.99 12.94 1.70
CA TYR A 156 -6.49 13.38 0.39
C TYR A 156 -5.40 14.47 0.50
N PRO A 157 -5.52 15.54 1.32
CA PRO A 157 -4.47 16.56 1.40
C PRO A 157 -3.10 16.01 1.84
N THR A 158 -3.09 15.06 2.78
CA THR A 158 -1.83 14.42 3.25
C THR A 158 -1.26 13.51 2.17
N PHE A 159 -2.12 12.75 1.50
CA PHE A 159 -1.75 11.91 0.36
C PHE A 159 -1.15 12.72 -0.80
N GLU A 160 -1.83 13.77 -1.22
CA GLU A 160 -1.40 14.66 -2.31
C GLU A 160 -0.03 15.26 -1.98
N LYS A 161 0.13 15.79 -0.76
CA LYS A 161 1.41 16.35 -0.30
C LYS A 161 2.53 15.32 -0.38
N LEU A 162 2.29 14.07 0.04
CA LEU A 162 3.27 13.00 -0.02
C LEU A 162 3.69 12.70 -1.47
N VAL A 163 2.73 12.50 -2.37
CA VAL A 163 2.94 12.14 -3.78
C VAL A 163 3.59 13.27 -4.58
N THR A 164 3.09 14.50 -4.43
CA THR A 164 3.65 15.68 -5.12
C THR A 164 5.08 15.95 -4.68
N SER A 165 5.43 15.67 -3.41
CA SER A 165 6.77 15.84 -2.90
C SER A 165 7.83 14.93 -3.54
N VAL A 166 7.40 13.83 -4.16
CA VAL A 166 8.30 12.84 -4.78
C VAL A 166 8.22 12.81 -6.31
N THR A 167 7.29 13.56 -6.88
CA THR A 167 7.05 13.56 -8.33
C THR A 167 8.27 14.09 -9.09
N GLY A 168 8.77 13.30 -10.04
CA GLY A 168 9.90 13.70 -10.89
C GLY A 168 11.28 13.66 -10.23
N ASN A 169 11.37 13.19 -8.98
CA ASN A 169 12.66 13.00 -8.31
C ASN A 169 13.49 11.91 -9.00
N SER A 170 14.82 12.06 -9.01
CA SER A 170 15.72 10.93 -9.27
C SER A 170 15.60 9.88 -8.16
N MET A 171 16.07 8.65 -8.40
CA MET A 171 16.08 7.60 -7.38
C MET A 171 16.83 8.05 -6.11
N GLU A 172 17.99 8.68 -6.26
CA GLU A 172 18.78 9.17 -5.12
C GLU A 172 18.07 10.28 -4.35
N GLN A 173 17.41 11.21 -5.05
CA GLN A 173 16.62 12.28 -4.41
C GLN A 173 15.44 11.70 -3.65
N PHE A 174 14.77 10.70 -4.22
CA PHE A 174 13.70 9.97 -3.58
C PHE A 174 14.19 9.28 -2.30
N ASN A 175 15.23 8.45 -2.40
CA ASN A 175 15.75 7.66 -1.28
C ASN A 175 16.21 8.57 -0.14
N ARG A 176 16.99 9.62 -0.44
CA ARG A 176 17.40 10.62 0.57
C ARG A 176 16.21 11.29 1.25
N LYS A 177 15.12 11.55 0.52
CA LYS A 177 13.93 12.20 1.07
C LYS A 177 13.13 11.26 1.96
N ILE A 178 13.01 9.98 1.58
CA ILE A 178 12.37 8.96 2.41
C ILE A 178 13.17 8.73 3.69
N SER A 179 14.49 8.51 3.61
CA SER A 179 15.34 8.31 4.78
C SER A 179 15.28 9.52 5.73
N LYS A 180 15.44 10.74 5.20
CA LYS A 180 15.32 11.97 6.01
C LYS A 180 13.95 12.13 6.67
N ALA A 181 12.88 11.69 6.00
CA ALA A 181 11.55 11.74 6.59
C ALA A 181 11.39 10.69 7.71
N LEU A 182 12.00 9.51 7.55
CA LEU A 182 12.04 8.47 8.58
C LEU A 182 12.84 8.89 9.81
N ASP A 183 13.98 9.57 9.63
CA ASP A 183 14.79 10.09 10.73
C ASP A 183 13.99 11.02 11.67
N ALA A 184 12.98 11.73 11.13
CA ALA A 184 12.12 12.60 11.92
C ALA A 184 11.09 11.84 12.80
N PHE A 185 11.03 10.52 12.68
CA PHE A 185 10.17 9.65 13.49
C PHE A 185 10.94 8.72 14.43
N ASP A 186 12.27 8.67 14.34
CA ASP A 186 13.13 7.79 15.16
C ASP A 186 13.58 8.50 16.47
N ASP A 187 12.76 9.42 17.01
CA ASP A 187 12.94 10.08 18.33
C ASP A 187 12.60 9.14 19.52
#